data_AF-A0A292PPC2-F1
#
_entry.id   AF-A0A292PPC2-F1
#
_cell.length_a   1.000
_cell.length_b   1.000
_cell.length_c   1.000
_cell.angle_alpha   90.00
_cell.angle_beta   90.00
_cell.angle_gamma   90.00
#
_symmetry.space_group_name_H-M   'P 1'
#
loop_
_entity.id
_entity.type
_entity.pdbx_description
1 polymer ?
#
loop_
_entity_poly.entity_id
_entity_poly.type
_entity_poly.pdbx_seq_one_letter_code
_entity_poly.pdbx_strand_id
1 'polypeptide(L)' 'MHRRGLEGRERILGPDHPDTLSSIHNLANTLRDQGKYD' A
#
# COMPACT_ATOMS: atom_id res chain seq x y z
N MET A 1 8.13 -4.77 6.33
CA MET A 1 8.80 -4.78 5.00
C MET A 1 7.97 -4.08 3.90
N HIS A 2 6.63 -4.04 3.95
CA HIS A 2 5.81 -3.42 2.88
C HIS A 2 5.93 -1.89 2.74
N ARG A 3 6.12 -1.16 3.86
CA ARG A 3 6.09 0.31 3.87
C ARG A 3 7.20 0.96 3.03
N ARG A 4 8.43 0.42 3.07
CA ARG A 4 9.57 0.92 2.29
C ARG A 4 9.39 0.75 0.78
N GLY A 5 8.71 -0.31 0.35
CA GLY A 5 8.39 -0.52 -1.07
C GLY A 5 7.33 0.46 -1.58
N LEU A 6 6.37 0.81 -0.72
CA LEU A 6 5.34 1.80 -1.04
C LEU A 6 5.94 3.20 -1.19
N GLU A 7 6.80 3.63 -0.25
CA GLU A 7 7.49 4.92 -0.32
C GLU A 7 8.39 5.04 -1.56
N GLY A 8 9.05 3.94 -1.94
CA GLY A 8 9.83 3.90 -3.18
C GLY A 8 8.96 4.03 -4.44
N ARG A 9 7.81 3.34 -4.46
CA ARG A 9 6.85 3.42 -5.59
C ARG A 9 6.20 4.78 -5.68
N GLU A 10 5.76 5.36 -4.57
CA GLU A 10 5.15 6.68 -4.53
C GLU A 10 6.14 7.78 -4.96
N ARG A 11 7.42 7.64 -4.60
CA ARG A 11 8.48 8.59 -5.03
C ARG A 11 8.84 8.48 -6.52
N ILE A 12 8.75 7.28 -7.11
CA ILE A 12 9.17 7.04 -8.51
C ILE A 12 7.99 7.20 -9.48
N LEU A 13 6.82 6.68 -9.11
CA LEU A 13 5.65 6.58 -9.98
C LEU A 13 4.60 7.65 -9.67
N GLY A 14 4.64 8.23 -8.46
CA GLY A 14 3.66 9.18 -7.97
C GLY A 14 2.50 8.53 -7.21
N PRO A 15 1.72 9.33 -6.48
CA PRO A 15 0.61 8.87 -5.64
C PRO A 15 -0.58 8.34 -6.46
N ASP A 16 -0.82 8.89 -7.66
CA ASP A 16 -1.95 8.50 -8.53
C ASP A 16 -1.63 7.32 -9.46
N HIS A 17 -0.42 6.77 -9.41
CA HIS A 17 -0.06 5.66 -10.29
C HIS A 17 -0.81 4.37 -9.92
N PRO A 18 -1.33 3.61 -10.91
CA PRO A 18 -2.08 2.38 -10.66
C PRO A 18 -1.34 1.37 -9.76
N ASP A 19 -0.02 1.23 -9.91
CA ASP A 19 0.79 0.34 -9.05
C ASP A 19 0.89 0.83 -7.60
N THR A 20 0.91 2.14 -7.37
CA THR A 20 0.90 2.74 -6.02
C THR A 20 -0.46 2.49 -5.37
N LEU A 21 -1.55 2.75 -6.10
CA LEU A 21 -2.92 2.49 -5.65
C LEU A 21 -3.18 1.00 -5.36
N SER A 22 -2.71 0.11 -6.23
CA SER A 22 -2.82 -1.35 -6.02
C SER A 22 -2.03 -1.79 -4.78
N SER A 23 -0.86 -1.19 -4.54
CA SER A 23 -0.06 -1.47 -3.34
C SER A 23 -0.76 -1.00 -2.05
N ILE A 24 -1.41 0.18 -2.08
CA ILE A 24 -2.22 0.70 -0.96
C ILE A 24 -3.43 -0.21 -0.72
N HIS A 25 -4.12 -0.62 -1.78
CA HIS A 25 -5.27 -1.52 -1.69
C HIS A 25 -4.90 -2.86 -1.04
N ASN A 26 -3.78 -3.46 -1.45
CA ASN A 26 -3.28 -4.69 -0.85
C ASN A 26 -2.90 -4.51 0.63
N LEU A 27 -2.33 -3.36 0.99
CA LEU A 27 -2.04 -3.04 2.38
C LEU A 27 -3.33 -2.90 3.21
N ALA A 28 -4.35 -2.22 2.69
CA ALA A 28 -5.65 -2.08 3.33
C ALA A 28 -6.34 -3.43 3.54
N ASN A 29 -6.31 -4.30 2.52
CA ASN A 29 -6.84 -5.67 2.64
C ASN A 29 -6.05 -6.49 3.68
N THR A 30 -4.72 -6.38 3.69
CA THR A 30 -3.87 -7.08 4.67
C THR A 30 -4.16 -6.59 6.09
N LEU A 31 -4.42 -5.30 6.29
CA LEU A 31 -4.79 -4.73 7.60
C LEU A 31 -6.18 -5.18 8.04
N ARG A 32 -7.14 -5.24 7.10
CA ARG A 32 -8.48 -5.80 7.34
C ARG A 32 -8.40 -7.27 7.74
N ASP A 33 -7.63 -8.07 7.00
CA ASP A 33 -7.49 -9.51 7.23
C ASP A 33 -6.69 -9.82 8.52
N GLN A 34 -5.82 -8.90 8.96
CA GLN A 34 -5.16 -8.99 10.26
C GLN A 34 -6.11 -8.76 11.46
N GLY A 35 -7.40 -8.54 11.22
CA GLY A 35 -8.38 -8.39 12.29
C GLY A 35 -8.17 -7.15 13.15
N LYS A 36 -7.40 -6.16 12.66
CA LYS A 36 -7.24 -4.86 13.34
C LYS A 36 -8.43 -3.94 13.09
N TYR A 37 -9.61 -4.51 13.25
CA TYR A 37 -10.85 -3.82 13.55
C TYR A 37 -11.23 -4.24 14.98
N ASP A 38 -10.56 -3.63 15.96
CA ASP A 38 -11.15 -3.29 17.26
C ASP A 38 -10.85 -1.81 17.51
#